data_AF-A0A2V7VC20-F1
#
_entry.id   AF-A0A2V7VC20-F1
#
_cell.length_a   1.000
_cell.length_b   1.000
_cell.length_c   1.000
_cell.angle_alpha   90.00
_cell.angle_beta   90.00
_cell.angle_gamma   90.00
#
_symmetry.space_group_name_H-M   'P 1'
#
loop_
_entity.id
_entity.type
_entity.pdbx_description
1 polymer ?
#
loop_
_entity_poly.entity_id
_entity_poly.type
_entity_poly.pdbx_seq_one_letter_code
_entity_poly.pdbx_strand_id
1 'polypeptide(L)'
;MVSLQFLITKTRTTKGISRLPSPHPMLVLNAMIRIWIEKTSIAMPARAASAIPAIAISILLASAGRTTPWESAGRCPVCRLGEVRLSYYGTGQFGGIASPGGLMYDPRGRLTMVIRGTLAALALAVGGSASAGVDETYRAEIQAWRQRREASLKADGGWLSVAGLFWLKEGPNRFGTDPKGDIVLPAGSAPAGAGVFDLAGGRTTVTFVKEVEATLRGQPVTQAELRSDGSGSPDVVTLGRLTMHVIQRGARYGIRLKDRESPLRKEFTGLRWYEVKEDYRITARYVTYPEPKMGRVPNILGQSEAMSSPGYAVFEREGGEVRLEGVLEEKDARQLFFIIRDQTSGKETYPAGRFLYADLPKDGRIVLDFNKAYNPPCAFTPYATCPLPPPQNWMSLRIEAGELDVVHPGGAASHPPDPPLAPPK
;
A
#
# COMPACT_ATOMS: atom_id res chain seq x y z
N MET A 1 -16.02 -35.94 34.28
CA MET A 1 -15.35 -37.25 34.13
C MET A 1 -14.57 -37.18 32.83
N VAL A 2 -13.24 -37.24 32.68
CA VAL A 2 -12.02 -37.51 33.49
C VAL A 2 -10.88 -36.76 32.75
N SER A 3 -10.24 -35.75 33.35
CA SER A 3 -8.84 -35.69 33.85
C SER A 3 -7.69 -36.23 32.96
N LEU A 4 -6.70 -35.37 32.65
CA LEU A 4 -5.24 -35.67 32.59
C LEU A 4 -4.46 -34.33 32.41
N GLN A 5 -3.99 -33.66 33.46
CA GLN A 5 -2.67 -33.71 34.12
C GLN A 5 -1.42 -33.32 33.28
N PHE A 6 -0.75 -32.26 33.75
CA PHE A 6 0.52 -31.70 33.30
C PHE A 6 1.73 -32.55 33.71
N LEU A 7 2.81 -32.52 32.91
CA LEU A 7 4.17 -32.78 33.38
C LEU A 7 5.10 -31.65 32.91
N ILE A 8 5.55 -30.83 33.85
CA ILE A 8 6.60 -29.82 33.67
C ILE A 8 7.87 -30.39 34.29
N THR A 9 8.88 -30.68 33.47
CA THR A 9 10.23 -31.04 33.95
C THR A 9 11.12 -29.81 33.92
N LYS A 10 11.63 -29.45 35.11
CA LYS A 10 12.53 -28.34 35.38
C LYS A 10 13.96 -28.89 35.42
N THR A 11 14.85 -28.41 34.56
CA THR A 11 16.30 -28.61 34.73
C THR A 11 17.00 -27.27 34.89
N ARG A 12 17.78 -27.18 35.96
CA ARG A 12 18.59 -26.03 36.36
C ARG A 12 20.03 -26.52 36.44
N THR A 13 20.95 -25.97 35.66
CA THR A 13 22.39 -26.09 35.90
C THR A 13 23.12 -24.83 35.44
N THR A 14 24.13 -24.49 36.22
CA THR A 14 24.86 -23.22 36.35
C THR A 14 26.15 -23.14 35.49
N LYS A 15 26.48 -21.92 35.06
CA LYS A 15 27.81 -21.29 34.75
C LYS A 15 28.89 -22.04 33.95
N GLY A 16 29.40 -21.38 32.90
CA GLY A 16 30.77 -21.55 32.38
C GLY A 16 30.95 -21.15 30.91
N ILE A 17 31.81 -20.17 30.63
CA ILE A 17 32.03 -19.47 29.34
C ILE A 17 33.01 -20.22 28.42
N SER A 18 32.71 -20.32 27.10
CA SER A 18 33.72 -20.20 26.02
C SER A 18 33.11 -20.19 24.59
N ARG A 19 33.36 -19.09 23.85
CA ARG A 19 33.55 -18.84 22.40
C ARG A 19 32.76 -19.64 21.31
N LEU A 20 31.93 -18.89 20.52
CA LEU A 20 31.51 -18.90 19.08
C LEU A 20 31.73 -20.17 18.17
N PRO A 21 30.89 -20.44 17.10
CA PRO A 21 30.25 -19.47 16.18
C PRO A 21 28.77 -19.73 15.75
N SER A 22 28.20 -18.73 15.06
CA SER A 22 26.93 -18.59 14.29
C SER A 22 25.96 -19.78 14.04
N PRO A 23 24.61 -19.56 14.06
CA PRO A 23 23.65 -20.53 13.54
C PRO A 23 23.31 -20.31 12.05
N HIS A 24 23.30 -21.41 11.28
CA HIS A 24 22.89 -21.51 9.87
C HIS A 24 21.34 -21.42 9.67
N PRO A 25 20.87 -20.91 8.52
CA PRO A 25 19.47 -20.54 8.27
C PRO A 25 18.62 -21.69 7.67
N MET A 26 18.44 -22.80 8.40
CA MET A 26 17.57 -23.92 7.93
C MET A 26 16.49 -24.35 8.93
N LEU A 27 16.53 -23.88 10.18
CA LEU A 27 15.54 -24.25 11.20
C LEU A 27 14.35 -23.28 11.33
N VAL A 28 14.41 -22.10 10.72
CA VAL A 28 13.32 -21.10 10.76
C VAL A 28 12.28 -21.32 9.65
N LEU A 29 12.61 -22.07 8.59
CA LEU A 29 11.71 -22.24 7.43
C LEU A 29 10.64 -23.32 7.65
N ASN A 30 10.94 -24.37 8.43
CA ASN A 30 10.00 -25.49 8.64
C ASN A 30 8.84 -25.17 9.59
N ALA A 31 9.02 -24.19 10.50
CA ALA A 31 7.97 -23.77 11.42
C ALA A 31 6.92 -22.84 10.76
N MET A 32 7.30 -22.10 9.72
CA MET A 32 6.40 -21.16 9.03
C MET A 32 5.45 -21.83 8.04
N ILE A 33 5.82 -22.99 7.49
CA ILE A 33 5.01 -23.70 6.47
C ILE A 33 3.81 -24.44 7.09
N ARG A 34 3.92 -24.92 8.34
CA ARG A 34 2.80 -25.61 9.02
C ARG A 34 1.69 -24.66 9.51
N ILE A 35 2.02 -23.41 9.85
CA ILE A 35 1.03 -22.43 10.34
C ILE A 35 0.19 -21.84 9.20
N TRP A 36 0.71 -21.87 7.96
CA TRP A 36 0.02 -21.30 6.80
C TRP A 36 -1.06 -22.22 6.22
N ILE A 37 -0.91 -23.56 6.34
CA ILE A 37 -1.84 -24.53 5.74
C ILE A 37 -3.11 -24.74 6.60
N GLU A 38 -3.08 -24.47 7.90
CA GLU A 38 -4.25 -24.63 8.79
C GLU A 38 -5.24 -23.44 8.75
N LYS A 39 -4.87 -22.28 8.19
CA LYS A 39 -5.72 -21.07 8.20
C LYS A 39 -6.53 -20.81 6.93
N THR A 40 -6.37 -21.61 5.87
CA THR A 40 -7.01 -21.37 4.56
C THR A 40 -8.20 -22.29 4.26
N SER A 41 -8.70 -23.07 5.22
CA SER A 41 -9.86 -23.95 5.00
C SER A 41 -11.06 -23.56 5.85
N ILE A 42 -11.83 -22.55 5.41
CA ILE A 42 -13.24 -22.37 5.81
C ILE A 42 -14.09 -21.94 4.60
N ALA A 43 -14.90 -22.90 4.11
CA ALA A 43 -16.22 -22.83 3.48
C ALA A 43 -16.46 -22.12 2.12
N MET A 44 -16.76 -22.91 1.07
CA MET A 44 -17.76 -22.58 0.03
C MET A 44 -18.55 -23.84 -0.40
N PRO A 45 -19.84 -23.70 -0.78
CA PRO A 45 -20.79 -24.80 -0.93
C PRO A 45 -20.74 -25.49 -2.31
N ALA A 46 -21.11 -26.78 -2.29
CA ALA A 46 -21.11 -27.68 -3.45
C ALA A 46 -22.28 -27.45 -4.42
N ARG A 47 -21.99 -27.28 -5.72
CA ARG A 47 -22.65 -27.96 -6.87
C ARG A 47 -22.23 -27.30 -8.20
N ALA A 48 -21.43 -28.03 -8.98
CA ALA A 48 -21.43 -28.13 -10.45
C ALA A 48 -20.03 -28.60 -10.91
N ALA A 49 -19.91 -29.90 -11.16
CA ALA A 49 -18.69 -30.53 -11.65
C ALA A 49 -18.78 -30.69 -13.17
N SER A 50 -17.80 -30.15 -13.91
CA SER A 50 -17.24 -30.78 -15.12
C SER A 50 -16.13 -29.91 -15.77
N ALA A 51 -14.95 -30.54 -15.92
CA ALA A 51 -13.91 -30.31 -16.94
C ALA A 51 -12.93 -29.11 -16.81
N ILE A 52 -11.83 -29.30 -16.06
CA ILE A 52 -10.48 -28.75 -16.37
C ILE A 52 -9.41 -29.77 -15.90
N PRO A 53 -8.41 -30.16 -16.72
CA PRO A 53 -7.36 -31.10 -16.29
C PRO A 53 -6.32 -30.41 -15.39
N ALA A 54 -6.14 -30.94 -14.18
CA ALA A 54 -5.13 -30.50 -13.22
C ALA A 54 -3.79 -31.21 -13.44
N ILE A 55 -2.72 -30.44 -13.61
CA ILE A 55 -1.33 -30.93 -13.56
C ILE A 55 -0.91 -30.97 -12.09
N ALA A 56 -0.71 -32.18 -11.54
CA ALA A 56 -0.16 -32.40 -10.22
C ALA A 56 1.33 -32.77 -10.32
N ILE A 57 2.21 -31.93 -9.76
CA ILE A 57 3.63 -32.27 -9.56
C ILE A 57 3.76 -32.89 -8.16
N SER A 58 4.05 -34.19 -8.11
CA SER A 58 4.42 -34.89 -6.88
C SER A 58 5.93 -35.06 -6.81
N ILE A 59 6.56 -34.55 -5.75
CA ILE A 59 7.97 -34.83 -5.41
C ILE A 59 7.99 -35.97 -4.40
N LEU A 60 8.49 -37.13 -4.82
CA LEU A 60 8.74 -38.29 -3.95
C LEU A 60 10.10 -38.14 -3.26
N LEU A 61 10.09 -38.10 -1.92
CA LEU A 61 11.27 -38.29 -1.09
C LEU A 61 11.48 -39.79 -0.90
N ALA A 62 12.56 -40.33 -1.47
CA ALA A 62 12.98 -41.71 -1.23
C ALA A 62 13.65 -41.79 0.16
N SER A 63 12.95 -42.42 1.12
CA SER A 63 13.58 -42.97 2.31
C SER A 63 13.96 -44.42 2.03
N ALA A 64 15.25 -44.75 2.18
CA ALA A 64 15.71 -46.12 2.21
C ALA A 64 16.67 -46.26 3.39
N GLY A 65 16.13 -46.76 4.50
CA GLY A 65 16.94 -47.32 5.57
C GLY A 65 17.39 -48.73 5.18
N ARG A 66 18.64 -49.05 5.49
CA ARG A 66 19.06 -50.32 6.14
C ARG A 66 20.57 -50.33 6.42
N THR A 67 20.88 -50.24 7.71
CA THR A 67 21.80 -51.05 8.53
C THR A 67 23.05 -51.71 7.92
N THR A 68 24.16 -51.50 8.66
CA THR A 68 25.39 -52.31 8.89
C THR A 68 26.67 -52.06 8.08
N PRO A 69 27.86 -52.22 8.70
CA PRO A 69 29.07 -51.43 8.45
C PRO A 69 30.15 -52.17 7.65
N TRP A 70 31.01 -51.43 6.95
CA TRP A 70 32.22 -51.95 6.31
C TRP A 70 33.30 -50.87 6.24
N GLU A 71 34.48 -51.23 6.74
CA GLU A 71 35.73 -50.47 6.71
C GLU A 71 36.38 -50.44 5.32
N SER A 72 37.17 -49.39 5.08
CA SER A 72 38.36 -49.36 4.23
C SER A 72 38.25 -49.21 2.69
N ALA A 73 39.11 -48.30 2.22
CA ALA A 73 39.79 -48.20 0.92
C ALA A 73 39.01 -47.80 -0.36
N GLY A 74 39.56 -46.82 -1.08
CA GLY A 74 39.46 -46.77 -2.55
C GLY A 74 39.17 -45.40 -3.15
N ARG A 75 40.08 -44.92 -4.01
CA ARG A 75 40.03 -43.65 -4.77
C ARG A 75 39.06 -43.73 -5.96
N CYS A 76 38.38 -42.60 -6.27
CA CYS A 76 37.98 -41.98 -7.58
C CYS A 76 37.47 -42.86 -8.76
N PRO A 77 36.98 -42.34 -9.92
CA PRO A 77 36.48 -40.99 -10.29
C PRO A 77 35.14 -41.01 -11.12
N VAL A 78 34.54 -39.82 -11.32
CA VAL A 78 33.68 -39.38 -12.46
C VAL A 78 32.52 -40.31 -12.95
N CYS A 79 31.27 -39.85 -12.80
CA CYS A 79 30.15 -40.29 -13.63
C CYS A 79 29.57 -39.14 -14.47
N ARG A 80 29.56 -39.35 -15.80
CA ARG A 80 28.90 -38.53 -16.84
C ARG A 80 27.38 -38.53 -16.66
N LEU A 81 26.76 -37.40 -16.98
CA LEU A 81 25.32 -37.29 -17.27
C LEU A 81 24.96 -38.08 -18.53
N GLY A 82 24.11 -39.09 -18.39
CA GLY A 82 23.48 -39.80 -19.50
C GLY A 82 22.13 -39.17 -19.88
N GLU A 83 21.89 -39.06 -21.18
CA GLU A 83 20.69 -38.55 -21.83
C GLU A 83 19.39 -39.21 -21.32
N VAL A 84 18.35 -38.40 -21.11
CA VAL A 84 16.98 -38.89 -20.90
C VAL A 84 16.23 -38.83 -22.23
N ARG A 85 15.88 -40.00 -22.77
CA ARG A 85 14.90 -40.13 -23.87
C ARG A 85 13.48 -40.04 -23.30
N LEU A 86 12.70 -39.09 -23.80
CA LEU A 86 11.26 -39.04 -23.62
C LEU A 86 10.59 -39.77 -24.80
N SER A 87 9.90 -40.88 -24.52
CA SER A 87 9.00 -41.54 -25.47
C SER A 87 7.56 -41.20 -25.09
N TYR A 88 6.83 -40.60 -26.03
CA TYR A 88 5.42 -40.26 -25.89
C TYR A 88 4.57 -41.35 -26.54
N TYR A 89 3.63 -41.94 -25.80
CA TYR A 89 2.56 -42.77 -26.36
C TYR A 89 1.25 -42.00 -26.23
N GLY A 90 0.69 -41.59 -27.37
CA GLY A 90 -0.63 -40.99 -27.44
C GLY A 90 -1.35 -41.50 -28.69
N THR A 91 -2.35 -42.36 -28.48
CA THR A 91 -3.30 -42.78 -29.51
C THR A 91 -4.37 -41.71 -29.67
N GLY A 92 -4.34 -40.98 -30.78
CA GLY A 92 -5.35 -39.97 -31.13
C GLY A 92 -5.73 -40.11 -32.60
N GLN A 93 -7.01 -40.37 -32.84
CA GLN A 93 -7.63 -40.64 -34.13
C GLN A 93 -7.80 -39.30 -34.89
N PHE A 94 -7.11 -39.14 -36.03
CA PHE A 94 -7.24 -37.95 -36.88
C PHE A 94 -8.27 -38.19 -38.00
N GLY A 95 -9.31 -37.37 -38.03
CA GLY A 95 -10.20 -37.20 -39.16
C GLY A 95 -9.48 -36.52 -40.32
N GLY A 96 -9.60 -37.09 -41.51
CA GLY A 96 -8.82 -36.71 -42.69
C GLY A 96 -9.33 -35.49 -43.44
N ILE A 97 -8.39 -34.86 -44.16
CA ILE A 97 -8.61 -34.24 -45.48
C ILE A 97 -7.41 -34.66 -46.34
N ALA A 98 -7.71 -35.17 -47.53
CA ALA A 98 -6.75 -35.68 -48.50
C ALA A 98 -6.12 -34.56 -49.34
N SER A 99 -4.85 -34.73 -49.74
CA SER A 99 -4.30 -34.23 -51.01
C SER A 99 -3.05 -35.02 -51.42
N PRO A 100 -2.77 -35.15 -52.73
CA PRO A 100 -2.17 -36.34 -53.30
C PRO A 100 -0.66 -36.21 -53.47
N GLY A 101 0.08 -37.27 -53.12
CA GLY A 101 1.50 -37.38 -53.40
C GLY A 101 1.93 -38.83 -53.23
N GLY A 102 2.10 -39.54 -54.36
CA GLY A 102 2.30 -40.97 -54.41
C GLY A 102 3.51 -41.47 -53.61
N LEU A 103 3.31 -42.60 -52.94
CA LEU A 103 4.35 -43.46 -52.43
C LEU A 103 5.12 -44.09 -53.61
N MET A 104 6.43 -43.88 -53.68
CA MET A 104 7.33 -44.78 -54.39
C MET A 104 8.35 -45.34 -53.40
N TYR A 105 8.39 -46.66 -53.33
CA TYR A 105 9.31 -47.45 -52.52
C TYR A 105 10.47 -47.92 -53.41
N ASP A 106 11.71 -47.64 -53.02
CA ASP A 106 12.92 -48.27 -53.57
C ASP A 106 13.37 -49.38 -52.58
N PRO A 107 13.58 -50.63 -53.02
CA PRO A 107 13.91 -51.75 -52.15
C PRO A 107 15.36 -51.79 -51.62
N ARG A 108 16.15 -50.69 -51.63
CA ARG A 108 17.57 -50.72 -51.21
C ARG A 108 18.04 -49.63 -50.24
N GLY A 109 17.16 -49.08 -49.41
CA GLY A 109 17.54 -48.58 -48.07
C GLY A 109 18.73 -47.60 -47.98
N ARG A 110 18.82 -46.60 -48.86
CA ARG A 110 19.76 -45.47 -48.73
C ARG A 110 19.12 -44.16 -49.18
N LEU A 111 18.90 -43.24 -48.24
CA LEU A 111 18.51 -41.87 -48.55
C LEU A 111 19.78 -41.01 -48.64
N THR A 112 20.08 -40.51 -49.84
CA THR A 112 21.13 -39.51 -50.07
C THR A 112 20.44 -38.16 -50.18
N MET A 113 20.61 -37.28 -49.18
CA MET A 113 19.99 -35.94 -49.21
C MET A 113 20.91 -34.98 -49.97
N VAL A 114 20.50 -34.61 -51.19
CA VAL A 114 21.13 -33.53 -51.96
C VAL A 114 20.56 -32.21 -51.45
N ILE A 115 21.34 -31.48 -50.64
CA ILE A 115 20.98 -30.12 -50.24
C ILE A 115 21.46 -29.17 -51.33
N ARG A 116 20.52 -28.67 -52.14
CA ARG A 116 20.72 -27.51 -53.01
C ARG A 116 20.98 -26.29 -52.14
N GLY A 117 22.19 -25.72 -52.25
CA GLY A 117 22.55 -24.48 -51.60
C GLY A 117 21.83 -23.29 -52.22
N THR A 118 21.08 -22.57 -51.39
CA THR A 118 20.64 -21.20 -51.66
C THR A 118 21.36 -20.28 -50.66
N LEU A 119 22.30 -19.50 -51.17
CA LEU A 119 22.90 -18.36 -50.48
C LEU A 119 21.80 -17.29 -50.31
N ALA A 120 21.13 -17.31 -49.16
CA ALA A 120 20.36 -16.16 -48.68
C ALA A 120 21.24 -15.40 -47.69
N ALA A 121 21.70 -14.22 -48.11
CA ALA A 121 22.42 -13.29 -47.26
C ALA A 121 21.53 -12.89 -46.07
N LEU A 122 21.84 -13.39 -44.88
CA LEU A 122 21.22 -12.96 -43.64
C LEU A 122 21.88 -11.63 -43.24
N ALA A 123 21.35 -10.52 -43.75
CA ALA A 123 21.65 -9.22 -43.20
C ALA A 123 21.13 -9.20 -41.74
N LEU A 124 22.05 -9.23 -40.79
CA LEU A 124 21.80 -8.96 -39.38
C LEU A 124 21.31 -7.51 -39.26
N ALA A 125 20.01 -7.31 -39.40
CA ALA A 125 19.33 -6.14 -38.86
C ALA A 125 19.24 -6.31 -37.33
N VAL A 126 20.36 -6.15 -36.62
CA VAL A 126 20.34 -5.78 -35.21
C VAL A 126 20.03 -4.30 -35.16
N GLY A 127 18.77 -4.00 -35.40
CA GLY A 127 18.16 -2.68 -35.32
C GLY A 127 16.81 -2.80 -34.64
N GLY A 128 16.71 -3.68 -33.64
CA GLY A 128 15.64 -3.60 -32.67
C GLY A 128 15.90 -2.36 -31.84
N SER A 129 15.28 -1.24 -32.23
CA SER A 129 15.02 -0.14 -31.31
C SER A 129 14.23 -0.75 -30.16
N ALA A 130 14.92 -1.16 -29.10
CA ALA A 130 14.33 -1.26 -27.79
C ALA A 130 13.86 0.17 -27.47
N SER A 131 12.62 0.47 -27.81
CA SER A 131 11.82 1.33 -26.96
C SER A 131 12.09 0.83 -25.54
N ALA A 132 12.82 1.63 -24.75
CA ALA A 132 13.04 1.36 -23.35
C ALA A 132 11.69 1.47 -22.66
N GLY A 133 10.87 0.42 -22.82
CA GLY A 133 9.63 0.26 -22.10
C GLY A 133 9.97 0.19 -20.63
N VAL A 134 9.14 0.83 -19.81
CA VAL A 134 9.15 0.67 -18.35
C VAL A 134 9.28 -0.82 -18.03
N ASP A 135 10.22 -1.17 -17.17
CA ASP A 135 10.37 -2.50 -16.59
C ASP A 135 9.01 -3.00 -16.08
N GLU A 136 8.60 -4.15 -16.58
CA GLU A 136 7.26 -4.67 -16.32
C GLU A 136 7.06 -5.00 -14.84
N THR A 137 8.15 -5.35 -14.13
CA THR A 137 8.11 -5.57 -12.68
C THR A 137 7.82 -4.27 -11.94
N TYR A 138 8.50 -3.18 -12.28
CA TYR A 138 8.25 -1.86 -11.72
C TYR A 138 6.85 -1.35 -12.07
N ARG A 139 6.39 -1.53 -13.31
CA ARG A 139 5.01 -1.18 -13.71
C ARG A 139 3.99 -1.92 -12.84
N ALA A 140 4.15 -3.23 -12.65
CA ALA A 140 3.28 -4.03 -11.80
C ALA A 140 3.31 -3.56 -10.33
N GLU A 141 4.48 -3.18 -9.81
CA GLU A 141 4.62 -2.59 -8.47
C GLU A 141 3.77 -1.33 -8.32
N ILE A 142 3.87 -0.40 -9.28
CA ILE A 142 3.10 0.85 -9.27
C ILE A 142 1.60 0.57 -9.36
N GLN A 143 1.17 -0.36 -10.22
CA GLN A 143 -0.25 -0.71 -10.32
C GLN A 143 -0.79 -1.31 -9.01
N ALA A 144 -0.04 -2.21 -8.37
CA ALA A 144 -0.41 -2.77 -7.08
C ALA A 144 -0.49 -1.67 -5.98
N TRP A 145 0.42 -0.69 -6.02
CA TRP A 145 0.37 0.46 -5.12
C TRP A 145 -0.86 1.35 -5.39
N ARG A 146 -1.20 1.64 -6.65
CA ARG A 146 -2.40 2.42 -7.04
C ARG A 146 -3.69 1.74 -6.56
N GLN A 147 -3.78 0.42 -6.72
CA GLN A 147 -4.93 -0.35 -6.23
C GLN A 147 -5.06 -0.28 -4.69
N ARG A 148 -3.95 -0.43 -3.95
CA ARG A 148 -3.97 -0.28 -2.48
C ARG A 148 -4.37 1.14 -2.06
N ARG A 149 -3.89 2.17 -2.78
CA ARG A 149 -4.27 3.56 -2.53
C ARG A 149 -5.77 3.75 -2.70
N GLU A 150 -6.35 3.31 -3.81
CA GLU A 150 -7.79 3.43 -4.04
C GLU A 150 -8.62 2.62 -3.02
N ALA A 151 -8.20 1.39 -2.71
CA ALA A 151 -8.84 0.57 -1.69
C ALA A 151 -8.82 1.27 -0.31
N SER A 152 -7.72 1.94 0.05
CA SER A 152 -7.61 2.69 1.32
C SER A 152 -8.57 3.88 1.41
N LEU A 153 -8.84 4.55 0.28
CA LEU A 153 -9.82 5.64 0.22
C LEU A 153 -11.24 5.11 0.43
N LYS A 154 -11.55 3.97 -0.21
CA LYS A 154 -12.85 3.29 -0.17
C LYS A 154 -13.09 2.47 1.09
N ALA A 155 -12.07 2.19 1.90
CA ALA A 155 -12.21 1.34 3.08
C ALA A 155 -13.17 1.95 4.12
N ASP A 156 -13.69 1.11 5.01
CA ASP A 156 -14.38 1.60 6.21
C ASP A 156 -13.40 2.43 7.05
N GLY A 157 -13.78 3.68 7.34
CA GLY A 157 -12.88 4.65 7.97
C GLY A 157 -11.90 5.32 7.01
N GLY A 158 -11.93 5.01 5.70
CA GLY A 158 -11.17 5.70 4.66
C GLY A 158 -11.62 7.14 4.45
N TRP A 159 -10.85 7.94 3.70
CA TRP A 159 -11.13 9.37 3.53
C TRP A 159 -12.46 9.69 2.84
N LEU A 160 -12.97 8.79 1.98
CA LEU A 160 -14.28 8.96 1.33
C LEU A 160 -15.45 8.76 2.30
N SER A 161 -15.21 8.17 3.48
CA SER A 161 -16.22 8.07 4.54
C SER A 161 -16.33 9.35 5.39
N VAL A 162 -15.40 10.30 5.29
CA VAL A 162 -15.44 11.51 6.11
C VAL A 162 -16.61 12.40 5.69
N ALA A 163 -17.57 12.58 6.59
CA ALA A 163 -18.84 13.26 6.35
C ALA A 163 -19.00 14.55 7.17
N GLY A 164 -18.05 14.86 8.08
CA GLY A 164 -18.10 16.12 8.81
C GLY A 164 -16.85 16.40 9.64
N LEU A 165 -16.67 17.69 9.93
CA LEU A 165 -15.77 18.21 10.95
C LEU A 165 -16.47 19.34 11.70
N PHE A 166 -16.64 19.18 13.00
CA PHE A 166 -17.37 20.12 13.85
C PHE A 166 -16.46 20.62 14.97
N TRP A 167 -16.13 21.91 15.00
CA TRP A 167 -15.31 22.47 16.06
C TRP A 167 -16.13 22.65 17.34
N LEU A 168 -15.58 22.20 18.47
CA LEU A 168 -16.23 22.27 19.77
C LEU A 168 -16.02 23.65 20.39
N LYS A 169 -17.06 24.15 21.07
CA LYS A 169 -16.95 25.24 22.05
C LYS A 169 -16.72 24.67 23.45
N GLU A 170 -16.16 25.45 24.36
CA GLU A 170 -16.06 25.06 25.77
C GLU A 170 -17.46 24.80 26.36
N GLY A 171 -17.59 23.76 27.16
CA GLY A 171 -18.84 23.26 27.70
C GLY A 171 -19.62 22.38 26.71
N PRO A 172 -20.96 22.35 26.81
CA PRO A 172 -21.78 21.36 26.10
C PRO A 172 -22.00 21.70 24.62
N ASN A 173 -21.77 20.72 23.75
CA ASN A 173 -22.05 20.74 22.31
C ASN A 173 -23.05 19.64 21.99
N ARG A 174 -24.28 19.99 21.63
CA ARG A 174 -25.36 19.03 21.36
C ARG A 174 -25.19 18.40 19.98
N PHE A 175 -25.37 17.09 19.88
CA PHE A 175 -25.32 16.38 18.60
C PHE A 175 -26.56 15.51 18.37
N GLY A 176 -26.91 15.34 17.10
CA GLY A 176 -28.08 14.59 16.64
C GLY A 176 -28.51 15.06 15.25
N THR A 177 -29.68 14.66 14.78
CA THR A 177 -30.19 15.08 13.46
C THR A 177 -30.95 16.40 13.48
N ASP A 178 -31.09 17.06 14.63
CA ASP A 178 -31.70 18.39 14.71
C ASP A 178 -30.80 19.42 13.97
N PRO A 179 -31.30 20.10 12.92
CA PRO A 179 -30.53 21.08 12.17
C PRO A 179 -30.13 22.32 12.99
N LYS A 180 -30.72 22.52 14.18
CA LYS A 180 -30.34 23.59 15.12
C LYS A 180 -29.28 23.16 16.14
N GLY A 181 -28.82 21.91 16.08
CA GLY A 181 -27.77 21.39 16.96
C GLY A 181 -26.39 21.96 16.64
N ASP A 182 -25.45 21.81 17.57
CA ASP A 182 -24.05 22.22 17.36
C ASP A 182 -23.34 21.27 16.39
N ILE A 183 -23.69 19.98 16.44
CA ILE A 183 -23.14 18.91 15.60
C ILE A 183 -24.30 18.20 14.90
N VAL A 184 -24.54 18.55 13.64
CA VAL A 184 -25.65 18.02 12.86
C VAL A 184 -25.23 16.72 12.16
N LEU A 185 -25.84 15.62 12.55
CA LEU A 185 -25.64 14.31 11.95
C LEU A 185 -26.51 14.12 10.70
N PRO A 186 -26.10 13.27 9.73
CA PRO A 186 -26.90 12.96 8.55
C PRO A 186 -28.32 12.52 8.90
N ALA A 187 -29.31 12.94 8.10
CA ALA A 187 -30.69 12.56 8.30
C ALA A 187 -30.87 11.03 8.39
N GLY A 188 -31.73 10.58 9.30
CA GLY A 188 -32.01 9.15 9.52
C GLY A 188 -30.86 8.34 10.16
N SER A 189 -29.76 8.98 10.56
CA SER A 189 -28.63 8.27 11.20
C SER A 189 -28.74 8.14 12.71
N ALA A 190 -29.51 9.01 13.36
CA ALA A 190 -29.67 9.09 14.82
C ALA A 190 -30.97 9.82 15.18
N PRO A 191 -31.39 9.83 16.47
CA PRO A 191 -32.43 10.74 16.94
C PRO A 191 -32.06 12.22 16.78
N ALA A 192 -33.06 13.11 16.85
CA ALA A 192 -32.86 14.56 16.75
C ALA A 192 -31.88 15.11 17.79
N GLY A 193 -31.97 14.62 19.03
CA GLY A 193 -30.96 14.82 20.07
C GLY A 193 -30.38 13.46 20.47
N ALA A 194 -29.16 13.17 20.01
CA ALA A 194 -28.47 11.91 20.27
C ALA A 194 -27.56 11.98 21.49
N GLY A 195 -27.09 13.18 21.86
CA GLY A 195 -26.28 13.37 23.05
C GLY A 195 -25.56 14.71 23.09
N VAL A 196 -24.51 14.76 23.92
CA VAL A 196 -23.67 15.94 24.13
C VAL A 196 -22.19 15.52 24.13
N PHE A 197 -21.37 16.29 23.42
CA PHE A 197 -19.93 16.36 23.64
C PHE A 197 -19.63 17.56 24.54
N ASP A 198 -19.12 17.33 25.74
CA ASP A 198 -18.70 18.36 26.67
C ASP A 198 -17.18 18.55 26.61
N LEU A 199 -16.73 19.75 26.27
CA LEU A 199 -15.31 20.11 26.23
C LEU A 199 -14.98 20.92 27.50
N ALA A 200 -14.09 20.39 28.34
CA ALA A 200 -13.68 21.04 29.58
C ALA A 200 -12.15 20.99 29.75
N GLY A 201 -11.47 22.12 29.56
CA GLY A 201 -10.02 22.23 29.74
C GLY A 201 -9.23 21.29 28.83
N GLY A 202 -9.70 21.11 27.59
CA GLY A 202 -9.08 20.21 26.60
C GLY A 202 -9.44 18.72 26.75
N ARG A 203 -10.27 18.36 27.72
CA ARG A 203 -10.85 17.01 27.85
C ARG A 203 -12.23 16.99 27.22
N THR A 204 -12.53 15.96 26.43
CA THR A 204 -13.83 15.82 25.78
C THR A 204 -14.54 14.59 26.31
N THR A 205 -15.71 14.79 26.91
CA THR A 205 -16.59 13.70 27.36
C THR A 205 -17.81 13.63 26.46
N VAL A 206 -18.15 12.44 25.96
CA VAL A 206 -19.41 12.20 25.25
C VAL A 206 -20.41 11.58 26.20
N THR A 207 -21.66 12.04 26.14
CA THR A 207 -22.82 11.44 26.83
C THR A 207 -23.93 11.22 25.82
N PHE A 208 -24.45 10.00 25.76
CA PHE A 208 -25.55 9.60 24.86
C PHE A 208 -26.88 9.62 25.62
N VAL A 209 -27.97 9.92 24.92
CA VAL A 209 -29.32 9.72 25.48
C VAL A 209 -29.64 8.23 25.58
N LYS A 210 -30.60 7.86 26.43
CA LYS A 210 -30.87 6.45 26.78
C LYS A 210 -31.27 5.60 25.57
N GLU A 211 -31.91 6.20 24.58
CA GLU A 211 -32.42 5.58 23.37
C GLU A 211 -31.33 5.34 22.31
N VAL A 212 -30.11 5.86 22.54
CA VAL A 212 -29.00 5.73 21.60
C VAL A 212 -28.08 4.59 22.00
N GLU A 213 -27.99 3.61 21.10
CA GLU A 213 -27.02 2.53 21.19
C GLU A 213 -25.70 2.96 20.56
N ALA A 214 -24.72 3.29 21.40
CA ALA A 214 -23.36 3.61 20.99
C ALA A 214 -22.37 2.58 21.53
N THR A 215 -21.26 2.40 20.82
CA THR A 215 -20.15 1.56 21.28
C THR A 215 -18.83 2.32 21.26
N LEU A 216 -17.97 1.99 22.23
CA LEU A 216 -16.57 2.38 22.27
C LEU A 216 -15.75 1.10 22.33
N ARG A 217 -14.86 0.88 21.34
CA ARG A 217 -14.08 -0.37 21.21
C ARG A 217 -14.96 -1.63 21.20
N GLY A 218 -16.14 -1.53 20.58
CA GLY A 218 -17.12 -2.61 20.49
C GLY A 218 -17.94 -2.88 21.75
N GLN A 219 -17.70 -2.14 22.84
CA GLN A 219 -18.46 -2.27 24.08
C GLN A 219 -19.54 -1.18 24.16
N PRO A 220 -20.77 -1.51 24.58
CA PRO A 220 -21.82 -0.51 24.79
C PRO A 220 -21.37 0.61 25.72
N VAL A 221 -21.71 1.85 25.38
CA VAL A 221 -21.32 3.04 26.15
C VAL A 221 -22.45 4.05 26.19
N THR A 222 -22.73 4.58 27.38
CA THR A 222 -23.67 5.71 27.58
C THR A 222 -22.93 7.01 27.88
N GLN A 223 -21.71 6.92 28.42
CA GLN A 223 -20.81 8.05 28.65
C GLN A 223 -19.34 7.59 28.61
N ALA A 224 -18.46 8.41 28.03
CA ALA A 224 -17.01 8.18 28.08
C ALA A 224 -16.22 9.47 27.84
N GLU A 225 -15.05 9.58 28.47
CA GLU A 225 -14.00 10.50 28.06
C GLU A 225 -13.31 9.96 26.80
N LEU A 226 -13.04 10.83 25.82
CA LEU A 226 -12.46 10.44 24.53
C LEU A 226 -11.08 11.05 24.36
N ARG A 227 -10.08 10.20 24.11
CA ARG A 227 -8.75 10.63 23.72
C ARG A 227 -8.74 11.23 22.30
N SER A 228 -8.11 12.39 22.13
CA SER A 228 -7.94 13.06 20.84
C SER A 228 -6.82 12.45 19.99
N ASP A 229 -6.83 12.75 18.69
CA ASP A 229 -5.76 12.37 17.76
C ASP A 229 -4.43 13.12 17.99
N GLY A 230 -4.44 14.20 18.79
CA GLY A 230 -3.23 14.96 19.14
C GLY A 230 -2.32 14.26 20.15
N SER A 231 -2.83 13.21 20.81
CA SER A 231 -2.08 12.40 21.80
C SER A 231 -1.78 10.98 21.30
N GLY A 232 -1.85 10.76 19.98
CA GLY A 232 -1.70 9.48 19.32
C GLY A 232 -3.03 8.95 18.76
N SER A 233 -3.25 7.64 18.80
CA SER A 233 -4.49 7.06 18.25
C SER A 233 -5.73 7.51 19.05
N PRO A 234 -6.74 8.13 18.42
CA PRO A 234 -7.91 8.61 19.14
C PRO A 234 -8.85 7.47 19.58
N ASP A 235 -9.69 7.76 20.57
CA ASP A 235 -10.85 6.91 20.86
C ASP A 235 -11.95 7.16 19.84
N VAL A 236 -12.55 6.08 19.34
CA VAL A 236 -13.59 6.12 18.30
C VAL A 236 -14.89 5.57 18.85
N VAL A 237 -15.92 6.41 18.90
CA VAL A 237 -17.28 5.99 19.20
C VAL A 237 -18.03 5.65 17.92
N THR A 238 -18.84 4.60 17.97
CA THR A 238 -19.65 4.14 16.85
C THR A 238 -21.13 4.21 17.21
N LEU A 239 -21.93 4.79 16.32
CA LEU A 239 -23.39 4.92 16.43
C LEU A 239 -23.98 4.53 15.07
N GLY A 240 -24.57 3.34 14.98
CA GLY A 240 -25.04 2.77 13.72
C GLY A 240 -23.95 2.79 12.63
N ARG A 241 -24.24 3.46 11.51
CA ARG A 241 -23.31 3.64 10.38
C ARG A 241 -22.23 4.71 10.58
N LEU A 242 -22.30 5.47 11.67
CA LEU A 242 -21.42 6.59 11.96
C LEU A 242 -20.31 6.20 12.91
N THR A 243 -19.14 6.78 12.69
CA THR A 243 -18.05 6.78 13.67
C THR A 243 -17.59 8.20 13.92
N MET A 244 -17.31 8.53 15.18
CA MET A 244 -16.87 9.85 15.58
C MET A 244 -15.64 9.74 16.48
N HIS A 245 -14.73 10.69 16.36
CA HIS A 245 -13.60 10.83 17.27
C HIS A 245 -13.22 12.29 17.43
N VAL A 246 -12.50 12.57 18.51
CA VAL A 246 -11.99 13.90 18.81
C VAL A 246 -10.71 14.14 18.01
N ILE A 247 -10.65 15.24 17.27
CA ILE A 247 -9.43 15.74 16.66
C ILE A 247 -8.94 16.97 17.42
N GLN A 248 -7.63 17.17 17.44
CA GLN A 248 -6.99 18.31 18.05
C GLN A 248 -6.04 18.98 17.05
N ARG A 249 -6.22 20.29 16.82
CA ARG A 249 -5.35 21.10 15.95
C ARG A 249 -4.91 22.34 16.71
N GLY A 250 -3.71 22.29 17.27
CA GLY A 250 -3.23 23.28 18.24
C GLY A 250 -4.11 23.27 19.50
N ALA A 251 -4.66 24.43 19.87
CA ALA A 251 -5.56 24.58 21.02
C ALA A 251 -7.03 24.22 20.72
N ARG A 252 -7.38 23.93 19.46
CA ARG A 252 -8.78 23.67 19.05
C ARG A 252 -9.08 22.19 19.07
N TYR A 253 -10.27 21.84 19.56
CA TYR A 253 -10.82 20.49 19.56
C TYR A 253 -12.04 20.43 18.64
N GLY A 254 -12.20 19.32 17.94
CA GLY A 254 -13.34 19.10 17.06
C GLY A 254 -13.74 17.64 16.99
N ILE A 255 -14.93 17.38 16.46
CA ILE A 255 -15.43 16.03 16.19
C ILE A 255 -15.28 15.76 14.70
N ARG A 256 -14.49 14.73 14.38
CA ARG A 256 -14.42 14.14 13.05
C ARG A 256 -15.53 13.12 12.92
N LEU A 257 -16.44 13.35 11.98
CA LEU A 257 -17.50 12.42 11.64
C LEU A 257 -17.12 11.63 10.40
N LYS A 258 -17.27 10.30 10.48
CA LYS A 258 -17.25 9.41 9.32
C LYS A 258 -18.55 8.63 9.24
N ASP A 259 -18.96 8.36 8.02
CA ASP A 259 -20.20 7.71 7.64
C ASP A 259 -19.88 6.66 6.58
N ARG A 260 -20.16 5.39 6.91
CA ARG A 260 -19.88 4.26 6.00
C ARG A 260 -20.72 4.32 4.73
N GLU A 261 -21.83 5.05 4.77
CA GLU A 261 -22.74 5.27 3.65
C GLU A 261 -22.62 6.67 3.02
N SER A 262 -21.52 7.39 3.29
CA SER A 262 -21.21 8.70 2.73
C SER A 262 -21.49 8.77 1.21
N PRO A 263 -22.18 9.82 0.72
CA PRO A 263 -22.37 10.06 -0.71
C PRO A 263 -21.05 10.08 -1.47
N LEU A 264 -20.01 10.72 -0.91
CA LEU A 264 -18.66 10.77 -1.51
C LEU A 264 -18.10 9.38 -1.78
N ARG A 265 -18.38 8.39 -0.92
CA ARG A 265 -17.94 7.00 -1.11
C ARG A 265 -18.76 6.28 -2.18
N LYS A 266 -20.07 6.53 -2.22
CA LYS A 266 -21.01 5.91 -3.17
C LYS A 266 -20.81 6.42 -4.61
N GLU A 267 -20.45 7.70 -4.74
CA GLU A 267 -20.30 8.39 -6.04
C GLU A 267 -18.87 8.36 -6.58
N PHE A 268 -17.92 7.83 -5.82
CA PHE A 268 -16.52 7.82 -6.21
C PHE A 268 -16.25 6.90 -7.41
N THR A 269 -15.77 7.49 -8.51
CA THR A 269 -15.61 6.82 -9.80
C THR A 269 -14.20 6.26 -10.06
N GLY A 270 -13.27 6.42 -9.11
CA GLY A 270 -11.90 5.93 -9.23
C GLY A 270 -10.86 7.03 -9.26
N LEU A 271 -9.59 6.64 -9.11
CA LEU A 271 -8.45 7.54 -9.21
C LEU A 271 -7.97 7.66 -10.66
N ARG A 272 -7.51 8.86 -11.04
CA ARG A 272 -6.86 9.11 -12.33
C ARG A 272 -5.36 9.27 -12.12
N TRP A 273 -4.59 8.84 -13.11
CA TRP A 273 -3.14 8.78 -13.01
C TRP A 273 -2.51 9.18 -14.33
N TYR A 274 -1.34 9.79 -14.26
CA TYR A 274 -0.41 9.78 -15.40
C TYR A 274 0.02 8.35 -15.72
N GLU A 275 0.48 8.14 -16.96
CA GLU A 275 1.20 6.92 -17.33
C GLU A 275 2.44 6.75 -16.45
N VAL A 276 2.81 5.49 -16.18
CA VAL A 276 4.02 5.19 -15.41
C VAL A 276 5.23 5.55 -16.24
N LYS A 277 6.16 6.30 -15.64
CA LYS A 277 7.39 6.77 -16.29
C LYS A 277 8.58 6.54 -15.36
N GLU A 278 9.57 5.74 -15.78
CA GLU A 278 10.69 5.35 -14.91
C GLU A 278 11.63 6.49 -14.55
N ASP A 279 11.78 7.46 -15.45
CA ASP A 279 12.58 8.65 -15.23
C ASP A 279 12.05 9.54 -14.10
N TYR A 280 10.82 9.30 -13.64
CA TYR A 280 10.23 9.91 -12.43
C TYR A 280 10.46 9.11 -11.15
N ARG A 281 11.21 8.00 -11.20
CA ARG A 281 11.79 7.32 -10.04
C ARG A 281 13.23 7.77 -9.86
N ILE A 282 13.40 8.87 -9.13
CA ILE A 282 14.67 9.59 -9.04
C ILE A 282 15.48 9.10 -7.85
N THR A 283 16.72 8.69 -8.08
CA THR A 283 17.70 8.51 -6.99
C THR A 283 18.41 9.82 -6.75
N ALA A 284 18.03 10.52 -5.68
CA ALA A 284 18.58 11.81 -5.29
C ALA A 284 19.73 11.65 -4.29
N ARG A 285 20.67 12.60 -4.31
CA ARG A 285 21.64 12.79 -3.23
C ARG A 285 20.89 13.33 -2.01
N TYR A 286 21.11 12.76 -0.84
CA TYR A 286 20.51 13.23 0.40
C TYR A 286 21.55 13.95 1.26
N VAL A 287 21.25 15.19 1.65
CA VAL A 287 22.08 15.99 2.54
C VAL A 287 21.41 16.05 3.90
N THR A 288 22.06 15.42 4.88
CA THR A 288 21.60 15.44 6.27
C THR A 288 22.08 16.73 6.93
N TYR A 289 21.22 17.38 7.71
CA TYR A 289 21.64 18.51 8.53
C TYR A 289 22.47 18.03 9.73
N PRO A 290 23.40 18.84 10.25
CA PRO A 290 24.10 18.53 11.50
C PRO A 290 23.14 18.28 12.67
N GLU A 291 22.08 19.07 12.74
CA GLU A 291 20.95 18.90 13.65
C GLU A 291 19.63 19.00 12.86
N PRO A 292 18.61 18.16 13.17
CA PRO A 292 17.32 18.27 12.52
C PRO A 292 16.70 19.65 12.68
N LYS A 293 16.21 20.22 11.58
CA LYS A 293 15.49 21.49 11.60
C LYS A 293 14.03 21.26 11.97
N MET A 294 13.43 22.19 12.72
CA MET A 294 11.98 22.21 12.90
C MET A 294 11.36 23.00 11.75
N GLY A 295 10.98 22.30 10.68
CA GLY A 295 10.31 22.88 9.52
C GLY A 295 8.90 23.32 9.88
N ARG A 296 8.51 24.52 9.42
CA ARG A 296 7.14 25.04 9.56
C ARG A 296 6.30 24.59 8.37
N VAL A 297 5.39 23.66 8.60
CA VAL A 297 4.48 23.12 7.59
C VAL A 297 3.12 23.82 7.75
N PRO A 298 2.69 24.68 6.82
CA PRO A 298 1.37 25.28 6.87
C PRO A 298 0.27 24.22 6.66
N ASN A 299 -0.96 24.49 7.07
CA ASN A 299 -2.12 23.65 6.79
C ASN A 299 -3.31 24.48 6.27
N ILE A 300 -4.33 23.80 5.75
CA ILE A 300 -5.52 24.44 5.17
C ILE A 300 -6.35 25.26 6.18
N LEU A 301 -6.11 25.08 7.48
CA LEU A 301 -6.75 25.87 8.54
C LEU A 301 -6.04 27.21 8.79
N GLY A 302 -4.98 27.52 8.04
CA GLY A 302 -4.15 28.71 8.25
C GLY A 302 -3.20 28.59 9.45
N GLN A 303 -3.05 27.38 10.00
CA GLN A 303 -2.09 27.11 11.06
C GLN A 303 -0.77 26.64 10.46
N SER A 304 0.29 26.62 11.28
CA SER A 304 1.56 26.01 10.92
C SER A 304 2.04 25.09 12.02
N GLU A 305 2.42 23.88 11.63
CA GLU A 305 2.91 22.83 12.51
C GLU A 305 4.43 22.71 12.37
N ALA A 306 5.12 22.58 13.50
CA ALA A 306 6.56 22.36 13.53
C ALA A 306 6.83 20.85 13.40
N MET A 307 7.44 20.44 12.29
CA MET A 307 7.79 19.06 12.01
C MET A 307 9.30 18.90 11.87
N SER A 308 9.84 17.76 12.30
CA SER A 308 11.28 17.52 12.23
C SER A 308 11.70 17.22 10.80
N SER A 309 12.68 17.97 10.29
CA SER A 309 13.32 17.81 8.98
C SER A 309 14.78 17.42 9.19
N PRO A 310 15.17 16.16 8.93
CA PRO A 310 16.55 15.71 9.12
C PRO A 310 17.49 16.14 7.99
N GLY A 311 16.96 16.65 6.87
CA GLY A 311 17.76 16.94 5.69
C GLY A 311 16.92 17.17 4.44
N TYR A 312 17.57 17.18 3.29
CA TYR A 312 16.94 17.45 2.00
C TYR A 312 17.52 16.59 0.88
N ALA A 313 16.68 16.27 -0.09
CA ALA A 313 17.04 15.58 -1.32
C ALA A 313 17.46 16.60 -2.39
N VAL A 314 18.47 16.24 -3.18
CA VAL A 314 18.99 17.03 -4.30
C VAL A 314 19.13 16.15 -5.54
N PHE A 315 18.57 16.59 -6.65
CA PHE A 315 18.67 15.93 -7.95
C PHE A 315 18.61 16.95 -9.08
N GLU A 316 19.08 16.58 -10.27
CA GLU A 316 18.96 17.41 -11.47
C GLU A 316 17.78 16.95 -12.32
N ARG A 317 17.03 17.91 -12.87
CA ARG A 317 15.99 17.64 -13.88
C ARG A 317 15.83 18.87 -14.77
N GLU A 318 15.67 18.64 -16.08
CA GLU A 318 15.52 19.70 -17.09
C GLU A 318 16.63 20.77 -17.04
N GLY A 319 17.85 20.35 -16.71
CA GLY A 319 19.02 21.25 -16.65
C GLY A 319 19.11 22.13 -15.39
N GLY A 320 18.23 21.92 -14.41
CA GLY A 320 18.25 22.63 -13.12
C GLY A 320 18.41 21.69 -11.92
N GLU A 321 19.07 22.18 -10.87
CA GLU A 321 19.09 21.50 -9.56
C GLU A 321 17.75 21.69 -8.85
N VAL A 322 17.17 20.60 -8.38
CA VAL A 322 15.95 20.57 -7.58
C VAL A 322 16.31 20.16 -6.16
N ARG A 323 15.76 20.90 -5.20
CA ARG A 323 15.87 20.62 -3.78
C ARG A 323 14.49 20.34 -3.21
N LEU A 324 14.34 19.24 -2.49
CA LEU A 324 13.12 18.91 -1.76
C LEU A 324 13.42 18.58 -0.31
N GLU A 325 12.69 19.21 0.60
CA GLU A 325 12.83 19.00 2.03
C GLU A 325 11.71 18.11 2.56
N GLY A 326 12.10 17.00 3.17
CA GLY A 326 11.18 16.01 3.73
C GLY A 326 11.10 16.15 5.25
N VAL A 327 9.91 15.95 5.80
CA VAL A 327 9.67 15.97 7.25
C VAL A 327 9.31 14.59 7.77
N LEU A 328 9.51 14.37 9.06
CA LEU A 328 9.00 13.22 9.79
C LEU A 328 7.69 13.62 10.47
N GLU A 329 6.60 12.90 10.19
CA GLU A 329 5.30 13.12 10.84
C GLU A 329 5.32 12.69 12.31
N GLU A 330 6.14 11.69 12.63
CA GLU A 330 6.32 11.13 13.98
C GLU A 330 7.81 10.88 14.25
N LYS A 331 8.19 10.78 15.53
CA LYS A 331 9.61 10.62 15.93
C LYS A 331 10.25 9.33 15.42
N ASP A 332 9.47 8.26 15.29
CA ASP A 332 9.90 6.93 14.84
C ASP A 332 9.45 6.59 13.41
N ALA A 333 9.03 7.61 12.65
CA ALA A 333 8.62 7.46 11.26
C ALA A 333 9.72 6.78 10.42
N ARG A 334 9.29 5.81 9.60
CA ARG A 334 10.17 5.01 8.73
C ARG A 334 10.33 5.60 7.32
N GLN A 335 9.64 6.70 7.05
CA GLN A 335 9.61 7.37 5.77
C GLN A 335 9.66 8.88 5.99
N LEU A 336 10.26 9.58 5.05
CA LEU A 336 10.14 11.02 4.93
C LEU A 336 8.88 11.37 4.15
N PHE A 337 8.15 12.34 4.67
CA PHE A 337 6.98 12.92 4.06
C PHE A 337 7.35 14.22 3.34
N PHE A 338 7.09 14.25 2.04
CA PHE A 338 7.27 15.42 1.19
C PHE A 338 5.90 15.93 0.76
N ILE A 339 5.66 17.21 1.03
CA ILE A 339 4.51 17.93 0.50
C ILE A 339 5.03 18.81 -0.62
N ILE A 340 4.61 18.50 -1.84
CA ILE A 340 5.19 19.06 -3.06
C ILE A 340 4.17 19.88 -3.83
N ARG A 341 4.64 20.94 -4.47
CA ARG A 341 3.90 21.70 -5.48
C ARG A 341 4.76 21.77 -6.73
N ASP A 342 4.13 21.71 -7.89
CA ASP A 342 4.84 21.77 -9.17
C ASP A 342 3.97 22.49 -10.23
N GLN A 343 4.50 22.68 -11.43
CA GLN A 343 3.80 23.43 -12.47
C GLN A 343 2.56 22.73 -13.05
N THR A 344 2.29 21.47 -12.70
CA THR A 344 1.03 20.76 -13.01
C THR A 344 -0.09 21.08 -12.02
N SER A 345 0.24 21.60 -10.82
CA SER A 345 -0.74 21.90 -9.76
C SER A 345 -1.73 22.97 -10.20
N GLY A 346 -3.02 22.68 -10.09
CA GLY A 346 -4.11 23.59 -10.52
C GLY A 346 -4.39 23.57 -12.02
N LYS A 347 -3.72 22.71 -12.78
CA LYS A 347 -3.94 22.50 -14.22
C LYS A 347 -4.35 21.07 -14.51
N GLU A 348 -3.56 20.12 -14.00
CA GLU A 348 -3.73 18.69 -14.24
C GLU A 348 -3.77 17.89 -12.93
N THR A 349 -3.07 18.38 -11.89
CA THR A 349 -2.99 17.79 -10.56
C THR A 349 -3.61 18.69 -9.51
N TYR A 350 -3.87 18.15 -8.32
CA TYR A 350 -4.61 18.84 -7.27
C TYR A 350 -4.06 20.24 -6.96
N PRO A 351 -4.90 21.29 -6.91
CA PRO A 351 -4.46 22.68 -6.83
C PRO A 351 -3.55 23.01 -5.66
N ALA A 352 -3.73 22.40 -4.49
CA ALA A 352 -2.94 22.72 -3.29
C ALA A 352 -1.61 21.95 -3.20
N GLY A 353 -1.33 21.01 -4.12
CA GLY A 353 -0.12 20.18 -4.13
C GLY A 353 -0.39 18.71 -3.80
N ARG A 354 0.66 17.90 -3.81
CA ARG A 354 0.57 16.44 -3.64
C ARG A 354 1.48 15.95 -2.52
N PHE A 355 1.19 14.75 -2.05
CA PHE A 355 1.97 14.05 -1.03
C PHE A 355 2.86 13.01 -1.69
N LEU A 356 4.10 12.91 -1.21
CA LEU A 356 5.06 11.90 -1.60
C LEU A 356 5.74 11.36 -0.35
N TYR A 357 5.75 10.04 -0.19
CA TYR A 357 6.51 9.38 0.86
C TYR A 357 7.71 8.67 0.23
N ALA A 358 8.85 8.76 0.90
CA ALA A 358 10.05 8.02 0.52
C ALA A 358 10.65 7.37 1.75
N ASP A 359 11.23 6.18 1.58
CA ASP A 359 11.98 5.53 2.67
C ASP A 359 13.14 6.42 3.12
N LEU A 360 13.54 6.25 4.39
CA LEU A 360 14.67 6.99 4.94
C LEU A 360 15.93 6.83 4.07
N PRO A 361 16.75 7.89 3.95
CA PRO A 361 17.95 7.86 3.13
C PRO A 361 18.92 6.78 3.60
N LYS A 362 19.58 6.13 2.63
CA LYS A 362 20.61 5.12 2.86
C LYS A 362 21.86 5.49 2.07
N ASP A 363 23.01 5.44 2.71
CA ASP A 363 24.32 5.71 2.10
C ASP A 363 24.36 7.06 1.35
N GLY A 364 23.77 8.11 1.95
CA GLY A 364 23.71 9.46 1.38
C GLY A 364 22.78 9.61 0.18
N ARG A 365 21.87 8.66 -0.05
CA ARG A 365 20.92 8.65 -1.18
C ARG A 365 19.50 8.41 -0.71
N ILE A 366 18.53 8.90 -1.47
CA ILE A 366 17.09 8.65 -1.28
C ILE A 366 16.42 8.42 -2.63
N VAL A 367 15.40 7.55 -2.66
CA VAL A 367 14.60 7.31 -3.87
C VAL A 367 13.29 8.09 -3.75
N LEU A 368 13.10 9.05 -4.65
CA LEU A 368 11.86 9.81 -4.80
C LEU A 368 11.09 9.26 -6.00
N ASP A 369 10.02 8.52 -5.73
CA ASP A 369 9.17 7.93 -6.76
C ASP A 369 7.92 8.77 -7.00
N PHE A 370 8.00 9.72 -7.93
CA PHE A 370 6.88 10.60 -8.24
C PHE A 370 5.70 9.87 -8.91
N ASN A 371 5.87 8.64 -9.42
CA ASN A 371 4.73 7.81 -9.84
C ASN A 371 3.82 7.43 -8.67
N LYS A 372 4.32 7.56 -7.43
CA LYS A 372 3.59 7.37 -6.17
C LYS A 372 3.19 8.70 -5.51
N ALA A 373 3.39 9.85 -6.16
CA ALA A 373 2.83 11.11 -5.66
C ALA A 373 1.30 11.06 -5.75
N TYR A 374 0.61 11.44 -4.67
CA TYR A 374 -0.83 11.28 -4.56
C TYR A 374 -1.53 12.50 -3.98
N ASN A 375 -2.84 12.60 -4.22
CA ASN A 375 -3.62 13.74 -3.76
C ASN A 375 -3.89 13.67 -2.25
N PRO A 376 -3.77 14.79 -1.52
CA PRO A 376 -4.06 14.83 -0.10
C PRO A 376 -5.55 14.56 0.17
N PRO A 377 -5.92 14.20 1.41
CA PRO A 377 -7.32 13.96 1.77
C PRO A 377 -8.29 15.09 1.40
N CYS A 378 -7.83 16.33 1.39
CA CYS A 378 -8.59 17.52 1.07
C CYS A 378 -9.06 17.56 -0.40
N ALA A 379 -8.47 16.73 -1.27
CA ALA A 379 -8.97 16.52 -2.62
C ALA A 379 -10.28 15.73 -2.66
N PHE A 380 -10.62 15.01 -1.59
CA PHE A 380 -11.78 14.12 -1.55
C PHE A 380 -12.87 14.60 -0.59
N THR A 381 -12.50 15.40 0.43
CA THR A 381 -13.45 15.85 1.45
C THR A 381 -13.07 17.24 1.97
N PRO A 382 -14.04 18.17 2.09
CA PRO A 382 -13.78 19.51 2.61
C PRO A 382 -13.48 19.52 4.11
N TYR A 383 -13.72 18.40 4.78
CA TYR A 383 -13.56 18.32 6.22
C TYR A 383 -12.12 18.02 6.63
N ALA A 384 -11.23 17.62 5.73
CA ALA A 384 -9.85 17.28 6.05
C ALA A 384 -9.00 18.52 6.42
N THR A 385 -7.92 18.32 7.17
CA THR A 385 -7.04 19.39 7.69
C THR A 385 -5.62 19.19 7.16
N CYS A 386 -5.45 19.25 5.85
CA CYS A 386 -4.21 18.79 5.21
C CYS A 386 -3.09 19.81 5.35
N PRO A 387 -1.83 19.35 5.50
CA PRO A 387 -0.67 20.20 5.32
C PRO A 387 -0.55 20.70 3.87
N LEU A 388 0.05 21.86 3.73
CA LEU A 388 0.32 22.56 2.47
C LEU A 388 1.84 22.55 2.19
N PRO A 389 2.25 22.53 0.91
CA PRO A 389 3.64 22.48 0.53
C PRO A 389 4.34 23.76 1.01
N PRO A 390 5.43 23.66 1.79
CA PRO A 390 6.19 24.84 2.17
C PRO A 390 6.91 25.42 0.93
N PRO A 391 7.24 26.72 0.89
CA PRO A 391 7.75 27.37 -0.32
C PRO A 391 8.99 26.70 -0.93
N GLN A 392 9.89 26.15 -0.10
CA GLN A 392 11.07 25.44 -0.56
C GLN A 392 10.79 24.13 -1.32
N ASN A 393 9.57 23.61 -1.24
CA ASN A 393 9.12 22.42 -1.99
C ASN A 393 8.26 22.78 -3.21
N TRP A 394 8.25 24.06 -3.62
CA TRP A 394 7.58 24.51 -4.83
C TRP A 394 8.56 24.41 -5.99
N MET A 395 8.37 23.40 -6.84
CA MET A 395 9.22 23.16 -7.99
C MET A 395 8.77 24.00 -9.17
N SER A 396 9.72 24.63 -9.86
CA SER A 396 9.51 25.32 -11.13
C SER A 396 9.45 24.36 -12.33
N LEU A 397 9.26 23.07 -12.08
CA LEU A 397 9.22 22.00 -13.08
C LEU A 397 7.81 21.43 -13.17
N ARG A 398 7.51 20.76 -14.28
CA ARG A 398 6.31 19.94 -14.41
C ARG A 398 6.60 18.52 -13.94
N ILE A 399 5.82 18.01 -12.99
CA ILE A 399 5.92 16.61 -12.55
C ILE A 399 4.75 15.81 -13.09
N GLU A 400 4.91 15.33 -14.32
CA GLU A 400 3.89 14.57 -15.08
C GLU A 400 3.92 13.06 -14.77
N ALA A 401 3.89 12.76 -13.48
CA ALA A 401 3.81 11.41 -12.90
C ALA A 401 2.94 11.45 -11.65
N GLY A 402 2.34 10.31 -11.27
CA GLY A 402 1.50 10.20 -10.08
C GLY A 402 0.02 10.53 -10.34
N GLU A 403 -0.69 10.85 -9.26
CA GLU A 403 -2.14 11.07 -9.27
C GLU A 403 -2.50 12.39 -9.96
N LEU A 404 -3.52 12.35 -10.81
CA LEU A 404 -4.16 13.50 -11.44
C LEU A 404 -5.26 14.06 -10.54
N ASP A 405 -5.77 15.26 -10.83
CA ASP A 405 -6.84 15.86 -10.04
C ASP A 405 -8.13 15.01 -10.04
N VAL A 406 -8.90 15.13 -8.95
CA VAL A 406 -10.14 14.40 -8.74
C VAL A 406 -11.25 15.03 -9.60
N VAL A 407 -12.06 14.21 -10.26
CA VAL A 407 -13.27 14.69 -10.94
C VAL A 407 -14.41 14.69 -9.93
N HIS A 408 -14.88 15.88 -9.56
CA HIS A 408 -16.05 16.01 -8.69
C HIS A 408 -17.34 15.93 -9.52
N PRO A 409 -18.33 15.10 -9.12
CA PRO A 409 -19.67 15.15 -9.70
C PRO A 409 -20.23 16.58 -9.62
N GLY A 410 -20.65 17.14 -10.75
CA GLY A 410 -21.22 18.49 -10.82
C GLY A 410 -20.24 19.65 -11.06
N GLY A 411 -18.95 19.38 -11.30
CA GLY A 411 -17.98 20.40 -11.74
C GLY A 411 -17.57 21.42 -10.68
N ALA A 412 -18.02 21.26 -9.43
CA ALA A 412 -17.56 22.09 -8.32
C ALA A 412 -16.11 21.72 -7.99
N ALA A 413 -15.21 22.70 -8.09
CA ALA A 413 -13.86 22.56 -7.56
C ALA A 413 -13.93 22.20 -6.07
N SER A 414 -13.01 21.34 -5.60
CA SER A 414 -12.88 20.92 -4.19
C SER A 414 -12.58 22.05 -3.20
N HIS A 415 -12.54 23.30 -3.64
CA HIS A 415 -12.08 24.44 -2.85
C HIS A 415 -13.09 25.59 -2.86
N PRO A 416 -13.43 26.19 -1.71
CA PRO A 416 -13.72 27.61 -1.69
C PRO A 416 -12.49 28.38 -2.22
N PRO A 417 -12.66 29.53 -2.90
CA PRO A 417 -11.56 30.27 -3.50
C PRO A 417 -10.41 30.52 -2.51
N ASP A 418 -9.17 30.41 -3.01
CA ASP A 418 -7.95 30.59 -2.23
C ASP A 418 -8.05 31.79 -1.27
N PRO A 419 -7.69 31.66 0.02
CA PRO A 419 -7.42 32.85 0.82
C PRO A 419 -6.28 33.62 0.12
N PRO A 420 -6.38 34.95 0.00
CA PRO A 420 -5.38 35.74 -0.72
C PRO A 420 -4.01 35.48 -0.09
N LEU A 421 -3.10 34.93 -0.90
CA LEU A 421 -1.69 34.83 -0.58
C LEU A 421 -1.21 36.26 -0.33
N ALA A 422 -1.01 36.63 0.94
CA ALA A 422 -0.34 37.87 1.27
C ALA A 422 1.08 37.79 0.67
N PRO A 423 1.51 38.82 -0.09
CA PRO A 423 2.86 38.83 -0.66
C PRO A 423 3.90 38.75 0.47
N PRO A 424 5.06 38.11 0.22
CA PRO A 424 6.14 38.09 1.20
C PRO A 424 6.53 39.53 1.56
N LYS A 425 6.57 39.82 2.87
CA LYS A 425 7.09 41.08 3.41
C LYS A 425 8.59 41.17 3.26
#